data_AF-A0A1Z5HT71-F1
#
_entry.id   AF-A0A1Z5HT71-F1
#
_cell.length_a   1.000
_cell.length_b   1.000
_cell.length_c   1.000
_cell.angle_alpha   90.00
_cell.angle_beta   90.00
_cell.angle_gamma   90.00
#
_symmetry.space_group_name_H-M   'P 1'
#
loop_
_entity.id
_entity.type
_entity.pdbx_description
1 polymer ?
#
loop_
_entity_poly.entity_id
_entity_poly.type
_entity_poly.pdbx_seq_one_letter_code
_entity_poly.pdbx_strand_id
1 'polypeptide(L)'
;MARLDYLKKVRGIGVLVGEPGAGKTSALRAFSASLNLSLFKVIYFPLSTGTVMDFYRGLALGLGEEPKFRKVDLFHQIQGAVSSYYHDKKITPVFILDEMQLSQNKFLNDLSILFNFSMDAENPFVLILSGLPFLLDRLI
;
A
#
# COMPACT_ATOMS: atom_id res chain seq x y z
N MET A 1 -10.66 14.80 -0.98
CA MET A 1 -11.05 14.28 0.35
C MET A 1 -12.14 13.23 0.25
N ALA A 2 -13.33 13.54 -0.28
CA ALA A 2 -14.47 12.61 -0.35
C ALA A 2 -14.15 11.18 -0.84
N ARG A 3 -13.30 11.03 -1.87
CA ARG A 3 -12.91 9.70 -2.41
C ARG A 3 -11.93 8.92 -1.52
N LEU A 4 -11.06 9.62 -0.78
CA LEU A 4 -10.16 9.00 0.21
C LEU A 4 -10.93 8.62 1.48
N ASP A 5 -11.89 9.44 1.90
CA ASP A 5 -12.77 9.12 3.03
C ASP A 5 -13.72 7.95 2.74
N TYR A 6 -14.09 7.75 1.47
CA TYR A 6 -14.81 6.56 1.03
C TYR A 6 -13.99 5.27 1.19
N LEU A 7 -12.68 5.31 0.88
CA LEU A 7 -11.78 4.16 1.08
C LEU A 7 -11.68 3.74 2.56
N LYS A 8 -11.84 4.67 3.51
CA LYS A 8 -11.90 4.35 4.94
C LYS A 8 -13.08 3.44 5.28
N LYS A 9 -14.21 3.57 4.56
CA LYS A 9 -15.46 2.85 4.85
C LYS A 9 -15.56 1.51 4.14
N VAL A 10 -15.09 1.43 2.90
CA VAL A 10 -15.29 0.24 2.06
C VAL A 10 -14.14 -0.77 2.20
N ARG A 11 -12.94 -0.30 2.60
CA ARG A 11 -11.68 -1.05 2.47
C ARG A 11 -11.39 -1.38 1.00
N GLY A 12 -10.12 -1.56 0.63
CA GLY A 12 -9.73 -1.86 -0.76
C GLY A 12 -8.71 -0.89 -1.37
N ILE A 13 -8.66 -0.88 -2.70
CA ILE A 13 -7.61 -0.23 -3.50
C ILE A 13 -8.09 1.11 -4.05
N GLY A 14 -7.33 2.17 -3.82
CA GLY A 14 -7.54 3.50 -4.37
C GLY A 14 -6.35 3.98 -5.19
N VAL A 15 -6.62 4.74 -6.24
CA VAL A 15 -5.59 5.38 -7.06
C VAL A 15 -5.79 6.89 -7.05
N LEU A 16 -4.72 7.62 -6.73
CA LEU A 16 -4.65 9.08 -6.72
C LEU A 16 -3.64 9.55 -7.78
N VAL A 17 -4.15 10.04 -8.91
CA VAL A 17 -3.29 10.64 -9.95
C VAL A 17 -3.45 12.15 -10.01
N GLY A 18 -2.40 12.81 -10.51
CA GLY A 18 -2.38 14.25 -10.73
C GLY A 18 -1.01 14.70 -11.22
N GLU A 19 -0.94 15.89 -11.80
CA GLU A 19 0.31 16.47 -12.31
C GLU A 19 1.37 16.68 -11.19
N PRO A 20 2.66 16.83 -11.55
CA PRO A 20 3.67 17.30 -10.61
C PRO A 20 3.22 18.61 -9.94
N GLY A 21 3.40 18.73 -8.63
CA GLY A 21 2.97 19.92 -7.88
C GLY A 21 1.48 20.00 -7.57
N ALA A 22 0.64 19.06 -8.01
CA ALA A 22 -0.81 19.06 -7.74
C ALA A 22 -1.20 18.77 -6.27
N GLY A 23 -0.24 18.69 -5.36
CA GLY A 23 -0.50 18.48 -3.92
C GLY A 23 -0.84 17.03 -3.52
N LYS A 24 -0.55 16.03 -4.37
CA LYS A 24 -0.83 14.60 -4.10
C LYS A 24 -0.27 14.15 -2.74
N THR A 25 1.03 14.29 -2.52
CA THR A 25 1.69 13.92 -1.26
C THR A 25 1.16 14.70 -0.05
N SER A 26 0.79 15.97 -0.24
CA SER A 26 0.14 16.77 0.82
C SER A 26 -1.24 16.21 1.18
N ALA A 27 -2.03 15.79 0.19
CA ALA A 27 -3.32 15.15 0.41
C ALA A 27 -3.18 13.79 1.10
N LEU A 28 -2.21 12.97 0.69
CA LEU A 28 -1.89 11.70 1.35
C LEU A 28 -1.46 11.90 2.80
N ARG A 29 -0.62 12.90 3.07
CA ARG A 29 -0.19 13.25 4.43
C ARG A 29 -1.38 13.67 5.31
N ALA A 30 -2.25 14.53 4.80
CA ALA A 30 -3.45 14.96 5.51
C ALA A 30 -4.41 13.79 5.78
N PHE A 31 -4.57 12.89 4.80
CA PHE A 31 -5.34 11.67 4.98
C PHE A 31 -4.77 10.78 6.08
N SER A 32 -3.47 10.48 6.04
CA SER A 32 -2.80 9.67 7.06
C SER A 32 -2.93 10.25 8.46
N ALA A 33 -2.77 11.57 8.60
CA ALA A 33 -2.93 12.27 9.87
C ALA A 33 -4.37 12.24 10.41
N SER A 34 -5.36 12.05 9.55
CA SER A 34 -6.78 11.95 9.94
C SER A 34 -7.21 10.56 10.40
N LEU A 35 -6.34 9.55 10.29
CA LEU A 35 -6.67 8.17 10.67
C LEU A 35 -6.50 7.94 12.18
N ASN A 36 -7.44 7.20 12.77
CA ASN A 36 -7.31 6.76 14.15
C ASN A 36 -6.25 5.66 14.26
N LEU A 37 -5.13 5.96 14.92
CA LEU A 37 -3.99 5.03 15.05
C LEU A 37 -4.31 3.76 15.87
N SER A 38 -5.38 3.76 16.67
CA SER A 38 -5.87 2.55 17.35
C SER A 38 -6.61 1.59 16.43
N LEU A 39 -7.04 2.06 15.25
CA LEU A 39 -7.77 1.27 14.26
C LEU A 39 -6.98 1.07 12.96
N PHE A 40 -5.97 1.91 12.71
CA PHE A 40 -5.22 1.91 11.46
C PHE A 40 -3.72 1.99 11.70
N LYS A 41 -2.96 1.24 10.89
CA LYS A 41 -1.51 1.33 10.85
C LYS A 41 -1.07 1.80 9.48
N VAL A 42 -0.56 3.03 9.40
CA VAL A 42 -0.13 3.63 8.13
C VAL A 42 1.31 3.24 7.81
N ILE A 43 1.51 2.81 6.58
CA ILE A 43 2.79 2.39 6.02
C ILE A 43 2.98 3.15 4.70
N TYR A 44 3.89 4.11 4.69
CA TYR A 44 4.15 4.99 3.55
C TYR A 44 5.48 4.66 2.89
N PHE A 45 5.47 4.49 1.57
CA PHE A 45 6.65 4.23 0.75
C PHE A 45 6.66 5.10 -0.51
N PRO A 46 7.59 6.05 -0.64
CA PRO A 46 7.84 6.73 -1.90
C PRO A 46 8.77 5.85 -2.76
N LEU A 47 8.44 5.67 -4.04
CA LEU A 47 9.26 4.87 -4.96
C LEU A 47 10.41 5.71 -5.53
N SER A 48 11.28 6.25 -4.66
CA SER A 48 12.26 7.25 -5.10
C SER A 48 13.64 6.71 -5.47
N THR A 49 14.16 5.63 -4.88
CA THR A 49 15.59 5.26 -5.09
C THR A 49 16.02 3.82 -4.73
N GLY A 50 15.10 2.90 -4.37
CA GLY A 50 15.44 1.54 -3.91
C GLY A 50 15.22 0.43 -4.94
N THR A 51 15.79 -0.75 -4.70
CA THR A 51 15.41 -1.95 -5.48
C THR A 51 14.01 -2.43 -5.11
N VAL A 52 13.38 -3.22 -5.99
CA VAL A 52 12.11 -3.90 -5.70
C VAL A 52 12.19 -4.77 -4.42
N MET A 53 13.36 -5.35 -4.14
CA MET A 53 13.55 -6.12 -2.90
C MET A 53 13.59 -5.22 -1.66
N ASP A 54 14.22 -4.05 -1.75
CA ASP A 54 14.24 -3.08 -0.64
C ASP A 54 12.82 -2.61 -0.30
N PHE A 55 11.97 -2.47 -1.32
CA PHE A 55 10.56 -2.19 -1.13
C PHE A 55 9.86 -3.30 -0.30
N TYR A 56 9.99 -4.58 -0.69
CA TYR A 56 9.34 -5.67 0.05
C TYR A 56 9.88 -5.80 1.48
N ARG A 57 11.20 -5.65 1.66
CA ARG A 57 11.81 -5.63 3.00
C ARG A 57 11.28 -4.45 3.82
N GLY A 58 11.14 -3.28 3.18
CA GLY A 58 10.52 -2.10 3.76
C GLY A 58 9.09 -2.36 4.23
N LEU A 59 8.25 -3.00 3.42
CA LEU A 59 6.89 -3.35 3.81
C LEU A 59 6.86 -4.24 5.05
N ALA A 60 7.71 -5.26 5.10
CA ALA A 60 7.81 -6.15 6.27
C ALA A 60 8.22 -5.35 7.52
N LEU A 61 9.26 -4.52 7.42
CA LEU A 61 9.68 -3.61 8.50
C LEU A 61 8.55 -2.68 8.94
N GLY A 62 7.80 -2.11 7.99
CA GLY A 62 6.64 -1.25 8.25
C GLY A 62 5.55 -1.98 9.04
N LEU A 63 5.36 -3.27 8.80
CA LEU A 63 4.46 -4.14 9.55
C LEU A 63 5.02 -4.54 10.93
N GLY A 64 6.29 -4.26 11.23
CA GLY A 64 6.94 -4.63 12.48
C GLY A 64 7.60 -6.01 12.44
N GLU A 65 7.83 -6.53 11.23
CA GLU A 65 8.51 -7.80 10.99
C GLU A 65 10.01 -7.60 10.75
N GLU A 66 10.82 -8.61 11.07
CA GLU A 66 12.21 -8.67 10.61
C GLU A 66 12.25 -9.27 9.19
N PRO A 67 12.71 -8.54 8.17
CA PRO A 67 12.54 -8.92 6.78
C PRO A 67 13.41 -10.12 6.39
N LYS A 68 12.77 -11.13 5.81
CA LYS A 68 13.47 -12.28 5.20
C LYS A 68 14.24 -11.88 3.94
N PHE A 69 15.12 -12.78 3.49
CA PHE A 69 16.00 -12.52 2.34
C PHE A 69 15.40 -12.89 0.98
N ARG A 70 14.59 -13.94 0.92
CA ARG A 70 13.98 -14.41 -0.34
C ARG A 70 12.65 -13.73 -0.56
N LYS A 71 12.38 -13.35 -1.81
CA LYS A 71 11.12 -12.69 -2.21
C LYS A 71 9.88 -13.50 -1.81
N VAL A 72 9.88 -14.81 -2.08
CA VAL A 72 8.74 -15.69 -1.75
C VAL A 72 8.47 -15.68 -0.25
N ASP A 73 9.52 -15.75 0.57
CA ASP A 73 9.38 -15.74 2.01
C ASP A 73 8.89 -14.38 2.54
N LEU A 74 9.32 -13.27 1.91
CA LEU A 74 8.83 -11.92 2.21
C LEU A 74 7.34 -11.78 1.87
N PHE A 75 6.89 -12.34 0.74
CA PHE A 75 5.47 -12.27 0.35
C PHE A 75 4.59 -12.94 1.38
N HIS A 76 4.94 -14.18 1.76
CA HIS A 76 4.22 -14.90 2.81
C HIS A 76 4.29 -14.18 4.16
N GLN A 77 5.43 -13.57 4.49
CA GLN A 77 5.59 -12.80 5.72
C GLN A 77 4.68 -11.56 5.75
N ILE A 78 4.66 -10.78 4.66
CA ILE A 78 3.80 -9.58 4.54
C ILE A 78 2.33 -9.97 4.59
N GLN A 79 1.92 -10.99 3.85
CA GLN A 79 0.54 -11.48 3.86
C GLN A 79 0.14 -11.98 5.25
N GLY A 80 0.96 -12.79 5.90
CA GLY A 80 0.71 -13.26 7.26
C GLY A 80 0.58 -12.12 8.27
N ALA A 81 1.47 -11.13 8.19
CA ALA A 81 1.43 -9.97 9.08
C ALA A 81 0.17 -9.12 8.85
N VAL A 82 -0.23 -8.87 7.60
CA VAL A 82 -1.48 -8.17 7.27
C VAL A 82 -2.69 -8.91 7.86
N SER A 83 -2.76 -10.23 7.67
CA SER A 83 -3.82 -11.06 8.25
C SER A 83 -3.86 -10.97 9.77
N SER A 84 -2.71 -11.01 10.45
CA SER A 84 -2.64 -10.89 11.91
C SER A 84 -3.08 -9.50 12.42
N TYR A 85 -2.67 -8.42 11.74
CA TYR A 85 -3.16 -7.08 12.08
C TYR A 85 -4.69 -7.01 12.00
N TYR A 86 -5.25 -7.53 10.92
CA TYR A 86 -6.68 -7.45 10.66
C TYR A 86 -7.51 -8.35 11.58
N HIS A 87 -7.16 -9.64 11.66
CA HIS A 87 -7.94 -10.64 12.38
C HIS A 87 -7.68 -10.61 13.89
N ASP A 88 -6.42 -10.53 14.32
CA ASP A 88 -6.05 -10.64 15.72
C ASP A 88 -6.09 -9.27 16.41
N LYS A 89 -5.42 -8.28 15.83
CA LYS A 89 -5.26 -6.95 16.45
C LYS A 89 -6.43 -6.01 16.18
N LYS A 90 -7.32 -6.36 15.24
CA LYS A 90 -8.41 -5.50 14.74
C LYS A 90 -7.93 -4.13 14.26
N ILE A 91 -6.71 -4.07 13.74
CA ILE A 91 -6.08 -2.88 13.15
C ILE A 91 -5.99 -3.11 11.64
N THR A 92 -6.44 -2.14 10.86
CA THR A 92 -6.38 -2.21 9.39
C THR A 92 -5.06 -1.57 8.90
N PRO A 93 -4.15 -2.34 8.26
CA PRO A 93 -2.98 -1.76 7.61
C PRO A 93 -3.39 -0.86 6.43
N VAL A 94 -2.73 0.29 6.30
CA VAL A 94 -2.94 1.26 5.22
C VAL A 94 -1.61 1.46 4.51
N PHE A 95 -1.50 0.92 3.31
CA PHE A 95 -0.33 1.04 2.45
C PHE A 95 -0.49 2.23 1.52
N ILE A 96 0.45 3.16 1.56
CA ILE A 96 0.49 4.33 0.68
C ILE A 96 1.78 4.24 -0.13
N LEU A 97 1.63 3.98 -1.43
CA LEU A 97 2.73 3.89 -2.37
C LEU A 97 2.72 5.15 -3.23
N ASP A 98 3.69 6.04 -3.05
CA ASP A 98 3.80 7.30 -3.77
C ASP A 98 4.84 7.22 -4.91
N GLU A 99 4.71 8.09 -5.90
CA GLU A 99 5.56 8.13 -7.10
C GLU A 99 5.53 6.82 -7.93
N MET A 100 4.38 6.13 -7.93
CA MET A 100 4.21 4.81 -8.57
C MET A 100 4.39 4.81 -10.08
N GLN A 101 4.38 5.97 -10.73
CA GLN A 101 4.76 6.08 -12.14
C GLN A 101 6.21 5.65 -12.42
N LEU A 102 7.09 5.68 -11.41
CA LEU A 102 8.49 5.25 -11.51
C LEU A 102 8.64 3.73 -11.45
N SER A 103 7.57 3.01 -11.09
CA SER A 103 7.59 1.55 -11.00
C SER A 103 7.75 0.90 -12.36
N GLN A 104 8.29 -0.32 -12.39
CA GLN A 104 8.28 -1.18 -13.58
C GLN A 104 6.98 -2.02 -13.61
N ASN A 105 6.50 -2.41 -14.79
CA ASN A 105 5.28 -3.24 -14.91
C ASN A 105 5.37 -4.56 -14.13
N LYS A 106 6.56 -5.17 -14.09
CA LYS A 106 6.80 -6.38 -13.29
C LYS A 106 6.52 -6.17 -11.80
N PHE A 107 6.84 -4.98 -11.28
CA PHE A 107 6.56 -4.63 -9.89
C PHE A 107 5.06 -4.43 -9.64
N LEU A 108 4.34 -3.80 -10.58
CA LEU A 108 2.89 -3.68 -10.48
C LEU A 108 2.20 -5.05 -10.44
N ASN A 109 2.63 -5.99 -11.30
CA ASN A 109 2.13 -7.37 -11.28
C ASN A 109 2.43 -8.07 -9.95
N ASP A 110 3.63 -7.86 -9.41
CA ASP A 110 4.01 -8.40 -8.11
C ASP A 110 3.11 -7.86 -6.97
N LEU A 111 2.72 -6.58 -7.02
CA LEU A 111 1.79 -5.99 -6.05
C LEU A 111 0.42 -6.65 -6.11
N SER A 112 -0.10 -6.96 -7.30
CA SER A 112 -1.36 -7.69 -7.46
C SER A 112 -1.31 -9.07 -6.78
N ILE A 113 -0.17 -9.76 -6.84
CA ILE A 113 0.03 -11.05 -6.16
C ILE A 113 0.15 -10.84 -4.65
N LEU A 114 0.95 -9.86 -4.21
CA LEU A 114 1.20 -9.57 -2.81
C LEU A 114 -0.08 -9.22 -2.06
N PHE A 115 -0.97 -8.46 -2.70
CA PHE A 115 -2.21 -7.95 -2.14
C PHE A 115 -3.45 -8.77 -2.48
N ASN A 116 -3.29 -9.97 -3.07
CA ASN A 116 -4.39 -10.91 -3.24
C ASN A 116 -4.57 -11.75 -1.95
N PHE A 117 -5.67 -11.51 -1.24
CA PHE A 117 -6.01 -12.21 0.00
C PHE A 117 -7.29 -13.03 -0.18
N SER A 118 -7.24 -14.30 0.23
CA SER A 118 -8.40 -15.22 0.25
C SER A 118 -9.18 -15.27 -1.07
N MET A 119 -8.50 -15.20 -2.22
CA MET A 119 -9.13 -15.12 -3.55
C MET A 119 -10.15 -13.97 -3.63
N ASP A 120 -9.73 -12.77 -3.21
CA ASP A 120 -10.52 -11.53 -3.16
C ASP A 120 -11.74 -11.56 -2.21
N ALA A 121 -11.91 -12.60 -1.40
CA ALA A 121 -13.01 -12.71 -0.45
C ALA A 121 -12.88 -11.77 0.75
N GLU A 122 -11.65 -11.34 1.08
CA GLU A 122 -11.37 -10.43 2.18
C GLU A 122 -10.51 -9.26 1.70
N ASN A 123 -10.82 -8.05 2.21
CA ASN A 123 -9.99 -6.86 2.04
C ASN A 123 -9.41 -6.44 3.40
N PRO A 124 -8.36 -7.13 3.91
CA PRO A 124 -7.82 -6.88 5.24
C PRO A 124 -6.95 -5.61 5.34
N PHE A 125 -6.84 -4.83 4.27
CA PHE A 125 -6.00 -3.64 4.17
C PHE A 125 -6.66 -2.52 3.33
N VAL A 126 -6.03 -1.35 3.35
CA VAL A 126 -6.26 -0.27 2.38
C VAL A 126 -4.97 -0.06 1.60
N LEU A 127 -5.06 0.01 0.26
CA LEU A 127 -3.92 0.33 -0.61
C LEU A 127 -4.21 1.61 -1.37
N ILE A 128 -3.29 2.57 -1.31
CA ILE A 128 -3.37 3.83 -2.04
C ILE A 128 -2.14 3.92 -2.94
N LEU A 129 -2.36 3.90 -4.25
CA LEU A 129 -1.34 4.16 -5.26
C LEU A 129 -1.41 5.63 -5.67
N SER A 130 -0.28 6.34 -5.61
CA SER A 130 -0.18 7.73 -6.04
C SER A 130 0.86 7.90 -7.13
N GLY A 131 0.53 8.71 -8.14
CA GLY A 131 1.46 9.00 -9.23
C GLY A 131 0.94 9.97 -10.28
N LEU A 132 1.54 9.92 -11.47
CA LEU A 132 1.13 10.72 -12.63
C LEU A 132 -0.05 10.08 -13.37
N PRO A 133 -0.82 10.86 -14.18
CA PRO A 133 -2.01 10.35 -14.86
C PRO A 133 -1.80 9.06 -15.66
N PHE A 134 -0.67 8.92 -16.36
CA PHE A 134 -0.33 7.72 -17.16
C PHE A 134 -0.14 6.46 -16.32
N LEU A 135 -0.08 6.55 -14.99
CA LEU A 135 -0.12 5.37 -14.12
C LEU A 135 -1.43 4.58 -14.32
N LEU A 136 -2.55 5.25 -14.58
CA LEU A 136 -3.84 4.58 -14.79
C LEU A 136 -3.79 3.62 -15.98
N ASP A 137 -3.17 4.04 -17.08
CA ASP A 137 -3.05 3.23 -18.30
C ASP A 137 -2.22 1.96 -18.09
N ARG A 138 -1.41 1.91 -17.02
CA ARG A 138 -0.56 0.77 -16.66
C ARG A 138 -1.19 -0.19 -15.66
N LEU A 139 -2.33 0.19 -15.06
CA LEU A 139 -3.07 -0.61 -14.09
C LEU A 139 -4.27 -1.32 -14.71
N ILE A 140 -4.56 -1.07 -15.98
CA ILE A 140 -5.68 -1.63 -16.77
C ILE A 140 -5.18 -2.84 -17.57
#